data_AF-X0BF86-F1
#
_entry.id   AF-X0BF86-F1
#
_cell.length_a   1.000
_cell.length_b   1.000
_cell.length_c   1.000
_cell.angle_alpha   90.00
_cell.angle_beta   90.00
_cell.angle_gamma   90.00
#
_symmetry.space_group_name_H-M   'P 1'
#
loop_
_entity.id
_entity.type
_entity.pdbx_description
1 polymer ?
#
loop_
_entity_poly.entity_id
_entity_poly.type
_entity_poly.pdbx_seq_one_letter_code
_entity_poly.pdbx_strand_id
1 'polypeptide(L)'
;MPILDDRIGATLDPHIFSDDDLHFVYQLVKNQHRLENMGVSKLTVASSYLPTFFRIIPWSRFAMNGVLALSAHQVASVTDSEYARLKKVRYQTLAIQELRECLSNLQPKHVDAALVTSLALLWLCEDMSSRGRIAAGISAILQTYERSDHQSEFCHMIAHAWGQTANIQTTPNPGCGNTSGLQKIIKEMRKFAEVLGDHEPDDGTWRQLILLIALAEDMVKVEPITSTDKQSEWFQLLHYNLPPPLRDLLTDKDLSSILMVNAYLHAVTLCSPPQLTQPCLIDLRVDLPSLLDETLQQVRSIDAYVRLLKELKAIVLSRQSLVNLRN
;
A
#
# COMPACT_ATOMS: atom_id res chain seq x y z
N MET A 1 14.63 -11.57 -27.62
CA MET A 1 13.47 -11.15 -28.45
C MET A 1 12.72 -10.06 -27.67
N PRO A 2 12.21 -9.00 -28.31
CA PRO A 2 11.24 -8.13 -27.66
C PRO A 2 10.06 -9.01 -27.22
N ILE A 3 9.82 -9.07 -25.91
CA ILE A 3 8.69 -9.84 -25.37
C ILE A 3 7.49 -8.90 -25.42
N LEU A 4 6.49 -9.26 -26.23
CA LEU A 4 5.24 -8.52 -26.31
C LEU A 4 4.39 -8.93 -25.10
N ASP A 5 4.02 -7.97 -24.27
CA ASP A 5 3.00 -8.14 -23.24
C ASP A 5 2.04 -6.97 -23.36
N ASP A 6 0.83 -7.23 -23.88
CA ASP A 6 -0.19 -6.20 -24.17
C ASP A 6 -0.59 -5.36 -22.93
N ARG A 7 -0.21 -5.82 -21.73
CA ARG A 7 -0.43 -5.13 -20.45
C ARG A 7 0.61 -4.03 -20.20
N ILE A 8 1.78 -4.14 -20.82
CA ILE A 8 2.79 -3.09 -20.86
C ILE A 8 2.46 -2.25 -22.10
N GLY A 9 2.11 -0.98 -21.91
CA GLY A 9 1.54 -0.13 -22.97
C GLY A 9 2.43 0.09 -24.21
N ALA A 10 3.64 -0.47 -24.23
CA ALA A 10 4.51 -0.62 -25.39
C ALA A 10 5.50 -1.76 -25.18
N THR A 11 6.11 -2.22 -26.27
CA THR A 11 7.21 -3.18 -26.22
C THR A 11 8.44 -2.57 -25.53
N LEU A 12 8.94 -3.21 -24.47
CA LEU A 12 10.19 -2.81 -23.84
C LEU A 12 11.37 -3.24 -24.72
N ASP A 13 12.18 -2.28 -25.14
CA ASP A 13 13.32 -2.53 -26.02
C ASP A 13 14.47 -3.21 -25.25
N PRO A 14 14.85 -4.46 -25.59
CA PRO A 14 15.97 -5.16 -24.96
C PRO A 14 17.34 -4.50 -25.22
N HIS A 15 17.45 -3.54 -26.14
CA HIS A 15 18.66 -2.73 -26.32
C HIS A 15 18.76 -1.59 -25.29
N ILE A 16 17.66 -1.22 -24.65
CA ILE A 16 17.58 -0.13 -23.66
C ILE A 16 17.51 -0.69 -22.22
N PHE A 17 16.91 -1.87 -22.05
CA PHE A 17 16.74 -2.53 -20.76
C PHE A 17 17.62 -3.77 -20.67
N SER A 18 18.30 -3.95 -19.54
CA SER A 18 19.06 -5.19 -19.31
C SER A 18 18.14 -6.39 -19.14
N ASP A 19 18.65 -7.61 -19.35
CA ASP A 19 17.89 -8.84 -19.12
C ASP A 19 17.33 -8.92 -17.70
N ASP A 20 18.08 -8.43 -16.71
CA ASP A 20 17.61 -8.31 -15.33
C ASP A 20 16.42 -7.36 -15.20
N ASP A 21 16.49 -6.18 -15.84
CA ASP A 21 15.42 -5.19 -15.80
C ASP A 21 14.13 -5.80 -16.36
N LEU A 22 14.23 -6.45 -17.53
CA LEU A 22 13.12 -7.13 -18.16
C LEU A 22 12.56 -8.23 -17.25
N HIS A 23 13.42 -9.06 -16.65
CA HIS A 23 12.99 -10.11 -15.73
C HIS A 23 12.17 -9.54 -14.56
N PHE A 24 12.67 -8.51 -13.88
CA PHE A 24 11.95 -7.90 -12.77
C PHE A 24 10.61 -7.29 -13.20
N VAL A 25 10.56 -6.60 -14.34
CA VAL A 25 9.29 -6.04 -14.83
C VAL A 25 8.28 -7.14 -15.15
N TYR A 26 8.69 -8.18 -15.87
CA TYR A 26 7.80 -9.29 -16.22
C TYR A 26 7.31 -10.06 -14.99
N GLN A 27 8.14 -10.25 -13.98
CA GLN A 27 7.70 -10.86 -12.72
C GLN A 27 6.62 -10.01 -12.05
N LEU A 28 6.79 -8.68 -12.02
CA LEU A 28 5.81 -7.77 -11.43
C LEU A 28 4.49 -7.77 -12.21
N VAL A 29 4.54 -7.74 -13.54
CA VAL A 29 3.35 -7.83 -14.41
C VAL A 29 2.65 -9.17 -14.25
N LYS A 30 3.41 -10.27 -14.20
CA LYS A 30 2.87 -11.62 -13.97
C LYS A 30 2.16 -11.69 -12.61
N ASN A 31 2.76 -11.15 -11.55
CA ASN A 31 2.15 -11.12 -10.23
C ASN A 31 0.88 -10.27 -10.21
N GLN A 32 0.91 -9.08 -10.82
CA GLN A 32 -0.27 -8.24 -10.95
C GLN A 32 -1.41 -8.96 -11.68
N HIS A 33 -1.11 -9.64 -12.79
CA HIS A 33 -2.11 -10.39 -13.53
C HIS A 33 -2.69 -11.56 -12.73
N ARG A 34 -1.89 -12.23 -11.89
CA ARG A 34 -2.40 -13.25 -10.97
C ARG A 34 -3.39 -12.65 -9.99
N LEU A 35 -3.08 -11.47 -9.43
CA LEU A 35 -4.00 -10.76 -8.54
C LEU A 35 -5.28 -10.34 -9.25
N GLU A 36 -5.20 -9.89 -10.51
CA GLU A 36 -6.37 -9.56 -11.33
C GLU A 36 -7.26 -10.79 -11.58
N ASN A 37 -6.68 -11.92 -11.97
CA ASN A 37 -7.42 -13.16 -12.20
C ASN A 37 -8.07 -13.72 -10.94
N MET A 38 -7.45 -13.48 -9.77
CA MET A 38 -8.00 -13.80 -8.47
C MET A 38 -9.03 -12.77 -7.98
N GLY A 39 -9.26 -11.67 -8.72
CA GLY A 39 -10.19 -10.61 -8.33
C GLY A 39 -9.74 -9.80 -7.12
N VAL A 40 -8.43 -9.74 -6.86
CA VAL A 40 -7.80 -9.15 -5.68
C VAL A 40 -6.74 -8.09 -6.02
N SER A 41 -6.72 -7.60 -7.26
CA SER A 41 -5.74 -6.62 -7.73
C SER A 41 -5.81 -5.26 -7.03
N LYS A 42 -6.90 -4.97 -6.31
CA LYS A 42 -7.06 -3.73 -5.52
C LYS A 42 -6.82 -3.90 -4.02
N LEU A 43 -6.35 -5.07 -3.57
CA LEU A 43 -6.12 -5.35 -2.13
C LEU A 43 -5.06 -4.47 -1.47
N THR A 44 -4.15 -3.90 -2.25
CA THR A 44 -3.16 -2.96 -1.74
C THR A 44 -3.20 -1.70 -2.58
N VAL A 45 -2.85 -0.57 -1.99
CA VAL A 45 -2.77 0.68 -2.75
C VAL A 45 -1.74 0.56 -3.87
N ALA A 46 -0.59 -0.05 -3.60
CA ALA A 46 0.41 -0.32 -4.62
C ALA A 46 -0.17 -1.13 -5.80
N SER A 47 -0.83 -2.26 -5.55
CA SER A 47 -1.39 -3.11 -6.61
C SER A 47 -2.50 -2.43 -7.41
N SER A 48 -3.24 -1.49 -6.81
CA SER A 48 -4.27 -0.73 -7.52
C SER A 48 -3.71 0.23 -8.57
N TYR A 49 -2.48 0.73 -8.38
CA TYR A 49 -1.82 1.68 -9.29
C TYR A 49 -0.83 1.04 -10.26
N LEU A 50 -0.39 -0.21 -10.01
CA LEU A 50 0.55 -0.92 -10.89
C LEU A 50 0.13 -0.97 -12.36
N PRO A 51 -1.15 -1.21 -12.72
CA PRO A 51 -1.58 -1.18 -14.13
C PRO A 51 -1.28 0.16 -14.81
N THR A 52 -1.47 1.27 -14.10
CA THR A 52 -1.15 2.60 -14.63
C THR A 52 0.35 2.81 -14.75
N PHE A 53 1.14 2.28 -13.80
CA PHE A 53 2.60 2.35 -13.88
C PHE A 53 3.12 1.63 -15.12
N PHE A 54 2.58 0.45 -15.46
CA PHE A 54 2.97 -0.32 -16.65
C PHE A 54 2.71 0.41 -17.98
N ARG A 55 1.78 1.38 -17.99
CA ARG A 55 1.52 2.25 -19.15
C ARG A 55 2.55 3.39 -19.26
N ILE A 56 3.18 3.79 -18.16
CA ILE A 56 4.09 4.94 -18.07
C ILE A 56 5.56 4.51 -18.24
N ILE A 57 5.97 3.40 -17.62
CA ILE A 57 7.38 2.95 -17.62
C ILE A 57 8.03 2.72 -18.99
N PRO A 58 7.32 2.35 -20.08
CA PRO A 58 7.97 2.19 -21.38
C PRO A 58 8.53 3.50 -21.93
N TRP A 59 7.97 4.63 -21.50
CA TRP A 59 8.28 5.97 -22.00
C TRP A 59 9.21 6.76 -21.08
N SER A 60 9.59 6.19 -19.93
CA SER A 60 10.45 6.87 -18.95
C SER A 60 11.34 5.88 -18.21
N ARG A 61 12.65 5.99 -18.45
CA ARG A 61 13.66 5.17 -17.77
C ARG A 61 13.68 5.41 -16.25
N PHE A 62 13.40 6.62 -15.79
CA PHE A 62 13.44 6.90 -14.37
C PHE A 62 12.18 6.40 -13.64
N ALA A 63 11.01 6.46 -14.28
CA ALA A 63 9.82 5.77 -13.78
C ALA A 63 10.05 4.25 -13.73
N MET A 64 10.74 3.71 -14.74
CA MET A 64 11.15 2.31 -14.75
C MET A 64 12.01 1.95 -13.53
N ASN A 65 13.01 2.77 -13.18
CA ASN A 65 13.86 2.51 -12.01
C ASN A 65 13.05 2.44 -10.70
N GLY A 66 12.03 3.29 -10.53
CA GLY A 66 11.10 3.19 -9.39
C GLY A 66 10.33 1.87 -9.36
N VAL A 67 9.81 1.43 -10.51
CA VAL A 67 9.07 0.16 -10.64
C VAL A 67 9.97 -1.07 -10.48
N LEU A 68 11.19 -1.02 -11.00
CA LEU A 68 12.21 -2.06 -10.81
C LEU A 68 12.59 -2.21 -9.33
N ALA A 69 12.68 -1.10 -8.59
CA ALA A 69 12.91 -1.14 -7.16
C ALA A 69 11.76 -1.84 -6.40
N LEU A 70 10.51 -1.57 -6.78
CA LEU A 70 9.33 -2.27 -6.23
C LEU A 70 9.38 -3.76 -6.52
N SER A 71 9.63 -4.14 -7.77
CA SER A 71 9.72 -5.54 -8.18
C SER A 71 10.86 -6.27 -7.46
N ALA A 72 12.05 -5.68 -7.42
CA ALA A 72 13.19 -6.28 -6.73
C ALA A 72 12.94 -6.42 -5.23
N HIS A 73 12.26 -5.47 -4.61
CA HIS A 73 11.83 -5.58 -3.21
C HIS A 73 10.85 -6.74 -2.99
N GLN A 74 9.85 -6.89 -3.87
CA GLN A 74 8.90 -8.00 -3.79
C GLN A 74 9.58 -9.36 -4.00
N VAL A 75 10.47 -9.48 -4.99
CA VAL A 75 11.23 -10.72 -5.20
C VAL A 75 12.10 -11.03 -3.99
N ALA A 76 12.77 -10.02 -3.43
CA ALA A 76 13.58 -10.18 -2.23
C ALA A 76 12.76 -10.66 -1.02
N SER A 77 11.56 -10.11 -0.80
CA SER A 77 10.71 -10.51 0.33
C SER A 77 10.09 -11.89 0.16
N VAL A 78 9.87 -12.32 -1.09
CA VAL A 78 9.32 -13.65 -1.41
C VAL A 78 10.38 -14.75 -1.33
N THR A 79 11.59 -14.47 -1.83
CA THR A 79 12.61 -15.51 -2.08
C THR A 79 13.81 -15.43 -1.15
N ASP A 80 13.87 -14.44 -0.27
CA ASP A 80 15.03 -14.12 0.58
C ASP A 80 16.34 -13.87 -0.22
N SER A 81 16.23 -13.65 -1.54
CA SER A 81 17.35 -13.47 -2.46
C SER A 81 18.19 -12.24 -2.12
N GLU A 82 19.48 -12.46 -1.85
CA GLU A 82 20.45 -11.39 -1.65
C GLU A 82 20.66 -10.57 -2.93
N TYR A 83 20.66 -11.23 -4.09
CA TYR A 83 20.78 -10.58 -5.38
C TYR A 83 19.63 -9.57 -5.61
N ALA A 84 18.40 -9.97 -5.31
CA ALA A 84 17.25 -9.08 -5.43
C ALA A 84 17.33 -7.90 -4.46
N ARG A 85 17.86 -8.10 -3.24
CA ARG A 85 18.11 -7.01 -2.27
C ARG A 85 19.12 -6.00 -2.80
N LEU A 86 20.24 -6.46 -3.39
CA LEU A 86 21.23 -5.58 -3.99
C LEU A 86 20.64 -4.78 -5.17
N LYS A 87 19.83 -5.44 -6.01
CA LYS A 87 19.13 -4.78 -7.12
C LYS A 87 18.11 -3.74 -6.63
N LYS A 88 17.33 -4.02 -5.58
CA LYS A 88 16.43 -3.05 -4.91
C LYS A 88 17.21 -1.77 -4.60
N VAL A 89 18.31 -1.88 -3.85
CA VAL A 89 19.11 -0.71 -3.41
C VAL A 89 19.66 0.07 -4.60
N ARG A 90 20.16 -0.63 -5.63
CA ARG A 90 20.64 0.01 -6.86
C ARG A 90 19.55 0.80 -7.58
N TYR A 91 18.39 0.18 -7.82
CA TYR A 91 17.29 0.84 -8.52
C TYR A 91 16.71 2.01 -7.71
N GLN A 92 16.60 1.88 -6.38
CA GLN A 92 16.21 2.99 -5.50
C GLN A 92 17.16 4.17 -5.61
N THR A 93 18.48 3.91 -5.62
CA THR A 93 19.50 4.97 -5.73
C THR A 93 19.37 5.73 -7.05
N LEU A 94 19.20 5.00 -8.16
CA LEU A 94 18.99 5.60 -9.48
C LEU A 94 17.70 6.42 -9.52
N ALA A 95 16.59 5.85 -9.03
CA ALA A 95 15.29 6.54 -8.99
C ALA A 95 15.35 7.84 -8.17
N ILE A 96 16.05 7.86 -7.04
CA ILE A 96 16.23 9.06 -6.22
C ILE A 96 17.07 10.12 -6.95
N GLN A 97 18.15 9.70 -7.63
CA GLN A 97 19.01 10.61 -8.38
C GLN A 97 18.26 11.28 -9.53
N GLU A 98 17.62 10.47 -10.38
CA GLU A 98 16.89 10.96 -11.55
C GLU A 98 15.66 11.77 -11.15
N LEU A 99 14.97 11.41 -10.06
CA LEU A 99 13.86 12.22 -9.54
C LEU A 99 14.33 13.61 -9.09
N ARG A 100 15.47 13.71 -8.40
CA ARG A 100 16.04 15.01 -8.00
C ARG A 100 16.40 15.87 -9.20
N GLU A 101 17.02 15.27 -10.22
CA GLU A 101 17.34 15.94 -11.48
C GLU A 101 16.07 16.41 -12.19
N CYS A 102 15.07 15.54 -12.31
CA CYS A 102 13.78 15.86 -12.93
C CYS A 102 13.05 16.99 -12.20
N LEU A 103 13.08 17.00 -10.86
CA LEU A 103 12.42 18.04 -10.05
C LEU A 103 13.10 19.40 -10.16
N SER A 104 14.40 19.45 -10.47
CA SER A 104 15.13 20.72 -10.66
C SER A 104 14.68 21.48 -11.91
N ASN A 105 14.11 20.78 -12.90
CA ASN A 105 13.58 21.33 -14.14
C ASN A 105 12.34 20.55 -14.58
N LEU A 106 11.30 20.56 -13.74
CA LEU A 106 10.09 19.78 -13.99
C LEU A 106 9.33 20.32 -15.21
N GLN A 107 9.27 19.49 -16.25
CA GLN A 107 8.49 19.76 -17.46
C GLN A 107 7.16 19.00 -17.41
N PRO A 108 6.07 19.53 -17.99
CA PRO A 108 4.75 18.89 -17.97
C PRO A 108 4.77 17.42 -18.45
N LYS A 109 5.55 17.11 -19.48
CA LYS A 109 5.73 15.76 -20.04
C LYS A 109 6.35 14.73 -19.08
N HIS A 110 6.96 15.17 -17.97
CA HIS A 110 7.62 14.30 -17.00
C HIS A 110 6.85 14.16 -15.70
N VAL A 111 5.72 14.84 -15.54
CA VAL A 111 4.95 14.87 -14.29
C VAL A 111 4.48 13.45 -13.93
N ASP A 112 3.93 12.69 -14.87
CA ASP A 112 3.49 11.32 -14.63
C ASP A 112 4.63 10.42 -14.16
N ALA A 113 5.77 10.49 -14.83
CA ALA A 113 6.94 9.72 -14.47
C ALA A 113 7.49 10.13 -13.09
N ALA A 114 7.48 11.44 -12.76
CA ALA A 114 7.87 11.96 -11.46
C ALA A 114 6.93 11.47 -10.35
N LEU A 115 5.62 11.44 -10.60
CA LEU A 115 4.63 10.90 -9.67
C LEU A 115 4.80 9.40 -9.47
N VAL A 116 4.94 8.61 -10.54
CA VAL A 116 5.18 7.14 -10.45
C VAL A 116 6.41 6.86 -9.61
N THR A 117 7.52 7.56 -9.90
CA THR A 117 8.79 7.38 -9.18
C THR A 117 8.65 7.77 -7.71
N SER A 118 7.99 8.89 -7.42
CA SER A 118 7.78 9.36 -6.06
C SER A 118 6.89 8.43 -5.24
N LEU A 119 5.81 7.89 -5.84
CA LEU A 119 4.94 6.90 -5.20
C LEU A 119 5.67 5.58 -4.96
N ALA A 120 6.43 5.10 -5.93
CA ALA A 120 7.24 3.89 -5.77
C ALA A 120 8.27 4.03 -4.63
N LEU A 121 8.96 5.16 -4.57
CA LEU A 121 9.89 5.46 -3.48
C LEU A 121 9.18 5.61 -2.15
N LEU A 122 7.99 6.22 -2.12
CA LEU A 122 7.18 6.33 -0.91
C LEU A 122 6.85 4.95 -0.35
N TRP A 123 6.39 4.01 -1.19
CA TRP A 123 6.06 2.64 -0.77
C TRP A 123 7.26 1.84 -0.29
N LEU A 124 8.46 2.14 -0.78
CA LEU A 124 9.69 1.48 -0.36
C LEU A 124 10.37 2.14 0.84
N CYS A 125 9.86 3.29 1.29
CA CYS A 125 10.50 4.10 2.31
C CYS A 125 10.14 3.59 3.72
N GLU A 126 11.18 3.20 4.47
CA GLU A 126 11.07 2.59 5.80
C GLU A 126 11.10 3.63 6.93
N ASP A 127 11.61 4.85 6.68
CA ASP A 127 11.74 5.92 7.67
C ASP A 127 10.72 7.05 7.48
N MET A 128 10.13 7.49 8.60
CA MET A 128 9.10 8.54 8.61
C MET A 128 9.60 9.89 8.09
N SER A 129 10.87 10.23 8.35
CA SER A 129 11.48 11.50 7.94
C SER A 129 11.56 11.59 6.40
N SER A 130 12.11 10.58 5.74
CA SER A 130 12.20 10.54 4.29
C SER A 130 10.83 10.39 3.65
N ARG A 131 9.89 9.65 4.26
CA ARG A 131 8.49 9.62 3.80
C ARG A 131 7.85 11.00 3.78
N GLY A 132 8.00 11.77 4.86
CA GLY A 132 7.51 13.15 4.93
C GLY A 132 8.08 14.03 3.81
N ARG A 133 9.38 13.86 3.51
CA ARG A 133 10.03 14.56 2.39
C ARG A 133 9.49 14.14 1.03
N ILE A 134 9.27 12.84 0.81
CA ILE A 134 8.72 12.32 -0.45
C ILE A 134 7.28 12.81 -0.63
N ALA A 135 6.46 12.76 0.42
CA ALA A 135 5.09 13.27 0.41
C ALA A 135 5.02 14.77 0.13
N ALA A 136 5.91 15.57 0.74
CA ALA A 136 6.05 16.98 0.41
C ALA A 136 6.43 17.19 -1.07
N GLY A 137 7.33 16.36 -1.60
CA GLY A 137 7.69 16.35 -3.02
C GLY A 137 6.51 16.08 -3.94
N ILE A 138 5.69 15.06 -3.63
CA ILE A 138 4.48 14.75 -4.40
C ILE A 138 3.48 15.92 -4.37
N SER A 139 3.26 16.51 -3.20
CA SER A 139 2.42 17.71 -3.08
C SER A 139 2.91 18.86 -3.96
N ALA A 140 4.23 19.10 -4.02
CA ALA A 140 4.82 20.12 -4.87
C ALA A 140 4.66 19.82 -6.37
N ILE A 141 4.81 18.55 -6.78
CA ILE A 141 4.56 18.12 -8.17
C ILE A 141 3.10 18.41 -8.55
N LEU A 142 2.14 18.02 -7.70
CA LEU A 142 0.71 18.21 -7.96
C LEU A 142 0.32 19.69 -8.03
N GLN A 143 0.84 20.53 -7.13
CA GLN A 143 0.63 21.97 -7.18
C GLN A 143 1.22 22.62 -8.44
N THR A 144 2.33 22.09 -8.95
CA THR A 144 2.92 22.57 -10.21
C THR A 144 2.05 22.16 -11.40
N TYR A 145 1.50 20.95 -11.36
CA TYR A 145 0.55 20.44 -12.35
C TYR A 145 -0.75 21.24 -12.41
N GLU A 146 -1.36 21.59 -11.26
CA GLU A 146 -2.59 22.42 -11.21
C GLU A 146 -2.45 23.77 -11.90
N ARG A 147 -1.22 24.30 -12.01
CA ARG A 147 -0.92 25.56 -12.70
C ARG A 147 -0.60 25.38 -14.18
N SER A 148 -0.51 24.14 -14.66
CA SER A 148 -0.16 23.80 -16.03
C SER A 148 -1.40 23.40 -16.84
N ASP A 149 -1.41 23.72 -18.13
CA ASP A 149 -2.49 23.35 -19.06
C ASP A 149 -2.41 21.88 -19.52
N HIS A 150 -1.58 21.07 -18.84
CA HIS A 150 -1.35 19.68 -19.19
C HIS A 150 -2.47 18.81 -18.62
N GLN A 151 -3.06 17.96 -19.47
CA GLN A 151 -4.11 17.03 -19.06
C GLN A 151 -3.54 15.61 -18.98
N SER A 152 -3.06 15.22 -17.80
CA SER A 152 -2.80 13.83 -17.46
C SER A 152 -3.92 13.28 -16.59
N GLU A 153 -4.56 12.21 -17.07
CA GLU A 153 -5.56 11.45 -16.31
C GLU A 153 -4.95 10.88 -15.02
N PHE A 154 -3.70 10.40 -15.08
CA PHE A 154 -3.01 9.88 -13.91
C PHE A 154 -2.76 10.98 -12.88
N CYS A 155 -2.25 12.14 -13.30
CA CYS A 155 -2.06 13.29 -12.41
C CYS A 155 -3.37 13.73 -11.77
N HIS A 156 -4.46 13.80 -12.53
CA HIS A 156 -5.77 14.18 -11.99
C HIS A 156 -6.29 13.15 -10.97
N MET A 157 -6.16 11.84 -11.27
CA MET A 157 -6.51 10.78 -10.34
C MET A 157 -5.71 10.89 -9.04
N ILE A 158 -4.39 11.11 -9.13
CA ILE A 158 -3.53 11.28 -7.95
C ILE A 158 -3.88 12.57 -7.22
N ALA A 159 -4.06 13.72 -7.89
CA ALA A 159 -4.44 14.99 -7.27
C ALA A 159 -5.75 14.88 -6.50
N HIS A 160 -6.76 14.23 -7.09
CA HIS A 160 -8.03 13.97 -6.44
C HIS A 160 -7.86 13.04 -5.22
N ALA A 161 -7.08 11.97 -5.35
CA ALA A 161 -6.78 11.08 -4.24
C ALA A 161 -6.02 11.81 -3.11
N TRP A 162 -5.05 12.66 -3.48
CA TRP A 162 -4.16 13.40 -2.60
C TRP A 162 -4.88 14.53 -1.86
N GLY A 163 -5.65 15.37 -2.55
CA GLY A 163 -6.36 16.51 -1.96
C GLY A 163 -7.42 16.08 -0.95
N GLN A 164 -8.10 14.95 -1.17
CA GLN A 164 -9.05 14.43 -0.19
C GLN A 164 -8.37 13.88 1.08
N THR A 165 -7.09 13.48 1.05
CA THR A 165 -6.34 13.13 2.26
C THR A 165 -6.00 14.35 3.11
N ALA A 166 -5.75 15.50 2.48
CA ALA A 166 -5.49 16.76 3.18
C ALA A 166 -6.74 17.32 3.88
N ASN A 167 -7.94 17.12 3.33
CA ASN A 167 -9.20 17.55 3.97
C ASN A 167 -9.60 16.72 5.20
N ILE A 168 -9.22 15.44 5.28
CA ILE A 168 -9.38 14.64 6.52
C ILE A 168 -8.51 15.20 7.66
N GLN A 169 -7.44 15.93 7.32
CA GLN A 169 -6.47 16.49 8.28
C GLN A 169 -6.91 17.83 8.90
N THR A 170 -7.82 18.58 8.27
CA THR A 170 -8.20 19.94 8.74
C THR A 170 -9.36 19.97 9.72
N THR A 171 -10.07 18.85 9.92
CA THR A 171 -10.99 18.70 11.05
C THR A 171 -10.29 17.97 12.19
N PRO A 172 -9.66 18.67 13.15
CA PRO A 172 -9.18 18.04 14.37
C PRO A 172 -10.40 17.50 15.11
N ASN A 173 -10.66 16.20 14.99
CA ASN A 173 -11.71 15.57 15.77
C ASN A 173 -11.20 15.50 17.23
N PRO A 174 -11.78 16.25 18.18
CA PRO A 174 -11.30 16.28 19.57
C PRO A 174 -11.50 14.93 20.28
N GLY A 175 -12.16 13.98 19.62
CA GLY A 175 -12.35 12.60 20.08
C GLY A 175 -11.36 11.61 19.47
N CYS A 176 -10.19 12.04 18.98
CA CYS A 176 -9.16 11.09 18.57
C CYS A 176 -8.45 10.45 19.78
N GLY A 177 -9.20 9.55 20.41
CA GLY A 177 -8.82 8.65 21.48
C GLY A 177 -9.93 7.60 21.63
N ASN A 178 -10.54 7.16 20.53
CA ASN A 178 -11.52 6.08 20.58
C ASN A 178 -10.79 4.74 20.65
N THR A 179 -10.07 4.54 21.76
CA THR A 179 -9.62 3.23 22.27
C THR A 179 -10.76 2.20 22.15
N SER A 180 -12.01 2.64 22.28
CA SER A 180 -13.23 1.85 22.07
C SER A 180 -13.36 1.20 20.68
N GLY A 181 -12.91 1.84 19.60
CA GLY A 181 -12.94 1.29 18.24
C GLY A 181 -11.85 0.25 18.03
N LEU A 182 -10.62 0.59 18.43
CA LEU A 182 -9.47 -0.30 18.33
C LEU A 182 -9.64 -1.54 19.23
N GLN A 183 -10.19 -1.39 20.44
CA GLN A 183 -10.54 -2.49 21.34
C GLN A 183 -11.57 -3.45 20.75
N LYS A 184 -12.57 -2.94 20.00
CA LYS A 184 -13.52 -3.80 19.28
C LYS A 184 -12.81 -4.60 18.19
N ILE A 185 -11.92 -3.97 17.42
CA ILE A 185 -11.14 -4.66 16.39
C ILE A 185 -10.22 -5.71 17.01
N ILE A 186 -9.53 -5.41 18.12
CA ILE A 186 -8.70 -6.39 18.85
C ILE A 186 -9.52 -7.60 19.28
N LYS A 187 -10.73 -7.38 19.80
CA LYS A 187 -11.63 -8.47 20.19
C LYS A 187 -11.99 -9.36 18.99
N GLU A 188 -12.32 -8.76 17.85
CA GLU A 188 -12.60 -9.53 16.62
C GLU A 188 -11.38 -10.30 16.12
N MET A 189 -10.20 -9.67 16.10
CA MET A 189 -8.94 -10.32 15.71
C MET A 189 -8.63 -11.54 16.59
N ARG A 190 -8.87 -11.45 17.91
CA ARG A 190 -8.67 -12.59 18.83
C ARG A 190 -9.63 -13.75 18.56
N LYS A 191 -10.91 -13.48 18.25
CA LYS A 191 -11.84 -14.54 17.84
C LYS A 191 -11.38 -15.21 16.54
N PHE A 192 -10.93 -14.40 15.57
CA PHE A 192 -10.41 -14.92 14.32
C PHE A 192 -9.15 -15.75 14.55
N ALA A 193 -8.32 -15.35 15.52
CA ALA A 193 -7.21 -16.15 15.98
C ALA A 193 -7.73 -17.50 16.52
N GLU A 194 -8.64 -17.57 17.48
CA GLU A 194 -9.12 -18.88 17.97
C GLU A 194 -9.56 -19.84 16.83
N VAL A 195 -10.27 -19.31 15.81
CA VAL A 195 -10.66 -20.08 14.62
C VAL A 195 -9.46 -20.54 13.77
N LEU A 196 -8.52 -19.66 13.48
CA LEU A 196 -7.34 -19.98 12.67
C LEU A 196 -6.38 -20.95 13.39
N GLY A 197 -6.22 -20.81 14.70
CA GLY A 197 -5.29 -21.61 15.51
C GLY A 197 -5.73 -23.06 15.65
N ASP A 198 -7.03 -23.32 15.63
CA ASP A 198 -7.60 -24.67 15.63
C ASP A 198 -7.39 -25.39 14.27
N HIS A 199 -7.20 -24.64 13.18
CA HIS A 199 -7.00 -25.16 11.84
C HIS A 199 -5.52 -25.23 11.42
N GLU A 200 -4.73 -24.19 11.66
CA GLU A 200 -3.32 -24.07 11.24
C GLU A 200 -2.48 -23.19 12.21
N PRO A 201 -2.06 -23.72 13.37
CA PRO A 201 -1.46 -22.93 14.46
C PRO A 201 -0.05 -22.37 14.20
N ASP A 202 0.61 -22.71 13.09
CA ASP A 202 1.97 -22.25 12.77
C ASP A 202 2.12 -21.69 11.34
N ASP A 203 1.01 -21.29 10.70
CA ASP A 203 1.07 -20.62 9.40
C ASP A 203 1.57 -19.17 9.51
N GLY A 204 2.12 -18.65 8.41
CA GLY A 204 2.52 -17.24 8.28
C GLY A 204 1.36 -16.28 8.55
N THR A 205 0.14 -16.64 8.14
CA THR A 205 -1.08 -15.85 8.35
C THR A 205 -1.43 -15.72 9.83
N TRP A 206 -1.29 -16.83 10.59
CA TRP A 206 -1.47 -16.84 12.04
C TRP A 206 -0.51 -15.88 12.73
N ARG A 207 0.78 -16.02 12.44
CA ARG A 207 1.84 -15.21 13.05
C ARG A 207 1.62 -13.71 12.75
N GLN A 208 1.21 -13.38 11.53
CA GLN A 208 0.89 -12.02 11.12
C GLN A 208 -0.29 -11.44 11.92
N LEU A 209 -1.36 -12.21 12.11
CA LEU A 209 -2.51 -11.81 12.91
C LEU A 209 -2.13 -11.54 14.38
N ILE A 210 -1.32 -12.42 14.98
CA ILE A 210 -0.86 -12.26 16.37
C ILE A 210 0.01 -10.99 16.51
N LEU A 211 0.91 -10.73 15.57
CA LEU A 211 1.71 -9.50 15.54
C LEU A 211 0.83 -8.24 15.44
N LEU A 212 -0.22 -8.28 14.60
CA LEU A 212 -1.17 -7.18 14.47
C LEU A 212 -1.98 -6.95 15.75
N ILE A 213 -2.40 -8.01 16.44
CA ILE A 213 -3.08 -7.93 17.74
C ILE A 213 -2.17 -7.26 18.78
N ALA A 214 -0.93 -7.73 18.90
CA ALA A 214 0.04 -7.20 19.86
C ALA A 214 0.31 -5.71 19.63
N LEU A 215 0.45 -5.32 18.35
CA LEU A 215 0.61 -3.93 17.97
C LEU A 215 -0.61 -3.08 18.35
N ALA A 216 -1.82 -3.52 17.97
CA ALA A 216 -3.04 -2.79 18.29
C ALA A 216 -3.24 -2.62 19.81
N GLU A 217 -2.87 -3.62 20.60
CA GLU A 217 -2.88 -3.54 22.06
C GLU A 217 -1.88 -2.52 22.61
N ASP A 218 -0.68 -2.44 22.03
CA ASP A 218 0.31 -1.42 22.40
C ASP A 218 -0.20 -0.01 22.08
N MET A 219 -0.84 0.17 20.92
CA MET A 219 -1.46 1.44 20.52
C MET A 219 -2.58 1.88 21.46
N VAL A 220 -3.34 0.95 22.06
CA VAL A 220 -4.37 1.27 23.07
C VAL A 220 -3.75 1.70 24.41
N LYS A 221 -2.58 1.16 24.78
CA LYS A 221 -1.94 1.43 26.08
C LYS A 221 -1.26 2.80 26.16
N VAL A 222 -0.96 3.43 25.02
CA VAL A 222 -0.20 4.69 24.94
C VAL A 222 -1.17 5.88 24.75
N GLU A 223 -1.67 6.45 25.85
CA GLU A 223 -2.37 7.77 25.88
C GLU A 223 -1.49 8.84 26.59
N PRO A 224 -1.55 10.14 26.22
CA PRO A 224 -1.52 10.70 24.87
C PRO A 224 -0.07 10.84 24.36
N ILE A 225 0.05 10.74 23.04
CA ILE A 225 1.28 10.44 22.31
C ILE A 225 2.24 11.65 22.32
N THR A 226 3.42 11.50 22.93
CA THR A 226 4.49 12.52 22.87
C THR A 226 5.80 12.02 22.26
N SER A 227 6.02 10.71 22.08
CA SER A 227 7.25 10.20 21.47
C SER A 227 7.07 9.84 19.98
N THR A 228 7.60 10.69 19.11
CA THR A 228 7.74 10.47 17.65
C THR A 228 8.37 9.11 17.31
N ASP A 229 9.22 8.59 18.20
CA ASP A 229 9.92 7.31 18.02
C ASP A 229 8.94 6.11 18.03
N LYS A 230 7.97 6.10 18.95
CA LYS A 230 6.97 5.01 19.04
C LYS A 230 6.02 5.02 17.84
N GLN A 231 5.66 6.22 17.36
CA GLN A 231 4.84 6.36 16.16
C GLN A 231 5.58 5.83 14.91
N SER A 232 6.90 6.03 14.85
CA SER A 232 7.73 5.52 13.76
C SER A 232 7.86 4.00 13.81
N GLU A 233 7.99 3.42 15.01
CA GLU A 233 8.01 1.97 15.22
C GLU A 233 6.70 1.30 14.80
N TRP A 234 5.55 1.82 15.26
CA TRP A 234 4.24 1.29 14.85
C TRP A 234 4.02 1.38 13.35
N PHE A 235 4.48 2.47 12.72
CA PHE A 235 4.42 2.62 11.28
C PHE A 235 5.25 1.55 10.54
N GLN A 236 6.50 1.34 10.96
CA GLN A 236 7.36 0.29 10.40
C GLN A 236 6.71 -1.09 10.53
N LEU A 237 6.09 -1.37 11.67
CA LEU A 237 5.37 -2.62 11.88
C LEU A 237 4.19 -2.75 10.92
N LEU A 238 3.30 -1.77 10.81
CA LEU A 238 2.10 -1.82 9.96
C LEU A 238 2.39 -1.89 8.46
N HIS A 239 3.37 -1.12 7.98
CA HIS A 239 3.56 -0.88 6.55
C HIS A 239 4.72 -1.67 5.94
N TYR A 240 5.65 -2.18 6.73
CA TYR A 240 6.79 -2.95 6.23
C TYR A 240 6.77 -4.41 6.67
N ASN A 241 6.37 -4.68 7.92
CA ASN A 241 6.38 -6.04 8.48
C ASN A 241 5.01 -6.75 8.43
N LEU A 242 3.93 -5.99 8.23
CA LEU A 242 2.55 -6.47 8.26
C LEU A 242 1.74 -6.39 6.95
N PRO A 243 2.17 -5.80 5.81
CA PRO A 243 1.43 -5.97 4.56
C PRO A 243 1.30 -7.46 4.25
N PRO A 244 0.19 -7.89 3.60
CA PRO A 244 0.00 -9.28 3.30
C PRO A 244 1.23 -9.73 2.52
N PRO A 245 1.83 -10.87 2.87
CA PRO A 245 2.82 -11.47 2.01
C PRO A 245 2.10 -11.68 0.68
N LEU A 246 2.36 -10.80 -0.30
CA LEU A 246 2.13 -11.09 -1.70
C LEU A 246 2.70 -12.49 -1.99
N ARG A 247 3.78 -12.87 -1.30
CA ARG A 247 4.28 -14.23 -1.14
C ARG A 247 3.18 -15.27 -0.86
N ASP A 248 2.37 -15.15 0.20
CA ASP A 248 1.36 -16.16 0.56
C ASP A 248 0.11 -16.13 -0.34
N LEU A 249 -0.30 -14.94 -0.80
CA LEU A 249 -1.32 -14.78 -1.85
C LEU A 249 -0.90 -15.46 -3.17
N LEU A 250 0.40 -15.45 -3.47
CA LEU A 250 0.97 -16.01 -4.68
C LEU A 250 1.45 -17.46 -4.52
N THR A 251 1.37 -18.08 -3.33
CA THR A 251 1.76 -19.48 -3.08
C THR A 251 0.59 -20.44 -2.86
N ASP A 252 -0.65 -20.01 -3.16
CA ASP A 252 -1.85 -20.87 -3.19
C ASP A 252 -2.30 -21.38 -1.80
N LYS A 253 -1.95 -20.66 -0.73
CA LYS A 253 -2.48 -20.86 0.63
C LYS A 253 -3.93 -20.40 0.75
N ASP A 254 -4.59 -20.67 1.88
CA ASP A 254 -5.98 -20.27 2.11
C ASP A 254 -6.18 -18.75 1.95
N LEU A 255 -6.59 -18.38 0.73
CA LEU A 255 -6.82 -17.02 0.30
C LEU A 255 -7.77 -16.29 1.26
N SER A 256 -8.75 -16.99 1.81
CA SER A 256 -9.75 -16.44 2.73
C SER A 256 -9.10 -15.92 4.01
N SER A 257 -8.14 -16.67 4.55
CA SER A 257 -7.41 -16.31 5.77
C SER A 257 -6.53 -15.08 5.58
N ILE A 258 -5.79 -15.04 4.47
CA ILE A 258 -4.89 -13.92 4.14
C ILE A 258 -5.70 -12.63 3.92
N LEU A 259 -6.83 -12.76 3.24
CA LEU A 259 -7.80 -11.70 2.99
C LEU A 259 -8.37 -11.12 4.30
N MET A 260 -8.76 -11.97 5.25
CA MET A 260 -9.23 -11.56 6.57
C MET A 260 -8.15 -10.77 7.34
N VAL A 261 -6.90 -11.24 7.35
CA VAL A 261 -5.79 -10.54 8.03
C VAL A 261 -5.54 -9.17 7.40
N ASN A 262 -5.57 -9.06 6.07
CA ASN A 262 -5.42 -7.78 5.37
C ASN A 262 -6.57 -6.81 5.70
N ALA A 263 -7.80 -7.31 5.80
CA ALA A 263 -8.96 -6.52 6.22
C ALA A 263 -8.79 -5.95 7.65
N TYR A 264 -8.27 -6.75 8.59
CA TYR A 264 -7.96 -6.29 9.94
C TYR A 264 -6.83 -5.26 9.97
N LEU A 265 -5.78 -5.45 9.17
CA LEU A 265 -4.67 -4.50 9.05
C LEU A 265 -5.19 -3.12 8.67
N HIS A 266 -6.01 -3.03 7.62
CA HIS A 266 -6.60 -1.76 7.20
C HIS A 266 -7.54 -1.16 8.25
N ALA A 267 -8.32 -1.99 8.96
CA ALA A 267 -9.19 -1.52 10.02
C ALA A 267 -8.41 -0.93 11.21
N VAL A 268 -7.30 -1.56 11.61
CA VAL A 268 -6.38 -1.04 12.63
C VAL A 268 -5.80 0.29 12.18
N THR A 269 -5.23 0.38 10.98
CA THR A 269 -4.65 1.61 10.44
C THR A 269 -5.65 2.76 10.41
N LEU A 270 -6.91 2.48 10.09
CA LEU A 270 -7.97 3.48 10.18
C LEU A 270 -8.19 3.94 11.61
N CYS A 271 -8.33 3.02 12.57
CA CYS A 271 -8.63 3.35 13.97
C CYS A 271 -7.45 3.99 14.73
N SER A 272 -6.28 4.04 14.13
CA SER A 272 -5.08 4.69 14.67
C SER A 272 -5.16 6.23 14.71
N PRO A 273 -4.38 6.90 15.57
CA PRO A 273 -4.38 8.37 15.72
C PRO A 273 -3.93 9.13 14.46
N PRO A 274 -4.48 10.33 14.16
CA PRO A 274 -4.23 11.11 12.95
C PRO A 274 -2.81 11.66 12.86
N GLN A 275 -2.03 11.66 13.94
CA GLN A 275 -0.63 12.08 13.89
C GLN A 275 0.26 11.04 13.19
N LEU A 276 -0.15 9.76 13.18
CA LEU A 276 0.41 8.76 12.27
C LEU A 276 -0.02 8.99 10.82
N THR A 277 -0.96 9.89 10.52
CA THR A 277 -1.67 9.88 9.24
C THR A 277 -1.18 10.90 8.20
N GLN A 278 -0.36 11.89 8.56
CA GLN A 278 0.15 12.89 7.60
C GLN A 278 1.08 12.30 6.51
N PRO A 279 2.03 11.38 6.81
CA PRO A 279 2.85 10.70 5.81
C PRO A 279 2.32 9.30 5.41
N CYS A 280 1.28 8.80 6.09
CA CYS A 280 0.79 7.42 5.97
C CYS A 280 -0.54 7.29 5.22
N LEU A 281 -1.32 8.37 5.07
CA LEU A 281 -2.63 8.33 4.39
C LEU A 281 -2.58 8.23 2.87
N ILE A 282 -1.41 8.36 2.27
CA ILE A 282 -1.25 8.21 0.82
C ILE A 282 -1.50 6.75 0.40
N ASP A 283 -1.41 5.82 1.35
CA ASP A 283 -1.68 4.38 1.21
C ASP A 283 -3.11 3.96 1.59
N LEU A 284 -4.07 4.89 1.75
CA LEU A 284 -5.38 4.58 2.34
C LEU A 284 -6.60 4.97 1.48
N ARG A 285 -6.41 5.14 0.17
CA ARG A 285 -7.52 5.15 -0.78
C ARG A 285 -7.68 3.86 -1.57
N VAL A 286 -7.57 2.72 -0.88
CA VAL A 286 -8.62 1.75 -1.16
C VAL A 286 -9.82 2.21 -0.37
N ASP A 287 -10.96 2.44 -1.04
CA ASP A 287 -12.24 2.61 -0.35
C ASP A 287 -12.39 1.36 0.52
N LEU A 288 -12.07 1.47 1.82
CA LEU A 288 -11.95 0.29 2.67
C LEU A 288 -13.27 -0.50 2.68
N PRO A 289 -14.46 0.14 2.70
CA PRO A 289 -15.71 -0.52 2.37
C PRO A 289 -15.69 -1.29 1.05
N SER A 290 -15.22 -0.72 -0.06
CA SER A 290 -15.10 -1.45 -1.32
C SER A 290 -14.08 -2.59 -1.25
N LEU A 291 -12.94 -2.40 -0.58
CA LEU A 291 -11.94 -3.46 -0.38
C LEU A 291 -12.50 -4.57 0.48
N LEU A 292 -13.21 -4.25 1.57
CA LEU A 292 -13.90 -5.20 2.42
C LEU A 292 -15.02 -5.90 1.64
N ASP A 293 -15.70 -5.21 0.74
CA ASP A 293 -16.74 -5.80 -0.12
C ASP A 293 -16.16 -6.72 -1.20
N GLU A 294 -15.05 -6.32 -1.83
CA GLU A 294 -14.28 -7.18 -2.72
C GLU A 294 -13.71 -8.38 -1.96
N THR A 295 -13.22 -8.17 -0.72
CA THR A 295 -12.76 -9.24 0.18
C THR A 295 -13.90 -10.19 0.55
N LEU A 296 -15.10 -9.67 0.86
CA LEU A 296 -16.32 -10.46 1.14
C LEU A 296 -16.71 -11.35 -0.02
N GLN A 297 -16.55 -10.87 -1.26
CA GLN A 297 -16.88 -11.63 -2.46
C GLN A 297 -15.90 -12.78 -2.70
N GLN A 298 -14.66 -12.67 -2.22
CA GLN A 298 -13.58 -13.63 -2.48
C GLN A 298 -13.35 -14.63 -1.34
N VAL A 299 -13.72 -14.30 -0.09
CA VAL A 299 -13.66 -15.23 1.05
C VAL A 299 -14.63 -16.39 0.79
N ARG A 300 -14.08 -17.60 0.63
CA ARG A 300 -14.90 -18.81 0.47
C ARG A 300 -15.76 -19.00 1.72
N SER A 301 -16.98 -19.47 1.51
CA SER A 301 -18.08 -19.58 2.47
C SER A 301 -17.83 -20.55 3.63
N ILE A 302 -16.84 -20.25 4.47
CA ILE A 302 -16.74 -20.75 5.84
C ILE A 302 -17.61 -19.81 6.68
N ASP A 303 -18.69 -20.33 7.25
CA ASP A 303 -19.69 -19.53 7.99
C ASP A 303 -19.08 -18.67 9.09
N ALA A 304 -17.99 -19.14 9.71
CA ALA A 304 -17.25 -18.39 10.73
C ALA A 304 -16.61 -17.10 10.17
N TYR A 305 -16.04 -17.14 8.97
CA TYR A 305 -15.33 -15.99 8.37
C TYR A 305 -16.33 -14.94 7.90
N VAL A 306 -17.45 -15.39 7.31
CA VAL A 306 -18.55 -14.51 6.90
C VAL A 306 -19.12 -13.74 8.09
N ARG A 307 -19.26 -14.40 9.26
CA ARG A 307 -19.74 -13.74 10.48
C ARG A 307 -18.76 -12.69 10.98
N LEU A 308 -17.48 -13.05 11.11
CA LEU A 308 -16.41 -12.16 11.57
C LEU A 308 -16.26 -10.93 10.66
N LEU A 309 -16.33 -11.13 9.35
CA LEU A 309 -16.14 -10.03 8.40
C LEU A 309 -17.38 -9.10 8.32
N LYS A 310 -18.60 -9.62 8.56
CA LYS A 310 -19.79 -8.79 8.78
C LYS A 310 -19.67 -7.95 10.06
N GLU A 311 -19.17 -8.53 11.15
CA GLU A 311 -18.91 -7.81 12.41
C GLU A 311 -17.86 -6.70 12.20
N LEU A 312 -16.77 -7.00 11.47
CA LEU A 312 -15.74 -6.00 11.10
C LEU A 312 -16.31 -4.86 10.25
N LYS A 313 -17.11 -5.18 9.22
CA LYS A 313 -17.76 -4.17 8.35
C LYS A 313 -18.65 -3.24 9.17
N ALA A 314 -19.42 -3.76 10.12
CA ALA A 314 -20.27 -2.94 10.99
C ALA A 314 -19.44 -1.97 11.85
N ILE A 315 -18.30 -2.41 12.38
CA ILE A 315 -17.38 -1.56 13.15
C ILE A 315 -16.83 -0.42 12.27
N VAL A 316 -16.35 -0.73 11.05
CA VAL A 316 -15.78 0.27 10.13
C VAL A 316 -16.83 1.27 9.64
N LEU A 317 -18.03 0.80 9.23
CA LEU A 317 -19.10 1.66 8.74
C LEU A 317 -19.68 2.58 9.82
N SER A 318 -19.78 2.12 11.06
CA SER A 318 -20.23 2.95 12.19
C SER A 318 -19.35 4.17 12.43
N ARG A 319 -18.09 4.12 11.98
CA ARG A 319 -17.15 5.23 12.05
C ARG A 319 -17.29 6.19 10.87
N GLN A 320 -17.49 5.68 9.65
CA GLN A 320 -17.67 6.52 8.47
C GLN A 320 -18.96 7.35 8.53
N SER A 321 -20.05 6.78 9.07
CA SER A 321 -21.30 7.53 9.28
C SER A 321 -21.14 8.66 10.30
N LEU A 322 -20.34 8.47 11.36
CA LEU A 322 -19.99 9.51 12.34
C LEU A 322 -19.12 10.63 11.74
N VAL A 323 -18.33 10.34 10.71
CA VAL A 323 -17.54 11.34 9.97
C VAL A 323 -18.45 12.12 9.00
N ASN A 324 -19.38 11.44 8.30
CA ASN A 324 -20.27 12.08 7.34
C ASN A 324 -21.41 12.90 7.97
N LEU A 325 -21.86 12.56 9.19
CA LEU A 325 -22.88 13.32 9.93
C LEU A 325 -22.34 14.62 10.56
N ARG A 326 -21.04 14.89 10.45
CA ARG A 326 -20.37 16.08 11.01
C ARG A 326 -19.88 17.08 9.96
N ASN A 327 -20.20 16.86 8.68
CA ASN A 327 -19.95 17.80 7.59
C ASN A 327 -21.18 18.64 7.28
#